data_AF-A0A2J8Q9K2-F1
#
_entry.id   AF-A0A2J8Q9K2-F1
#
_cell.length_a   1.000
_cell.length_b   1.000
_cell.length_c   1.000
_cell.angle_alpha   90.00
_cell.angle_beta   90.00
_cell.angle_gamma   90.00
#
_symmetry.space_group_name_H-M   'P 1'
#
loop_
_entity.id
_entity.type
_entity.pdbx_description
1 polymer ?
#
loop_
_entity_poly.entity_id
_entity_poly.type
_entity_poly.pdbx_seq_one_letter_code
_entity_poly.pdbx_strand_id
1 'polypeptide(L)'
;EMMLALFRHHHWSRAALVYSDDKLERNCYFTLEGVHEVFQEEGLHTSIYSFDETKDLDLEDIVRNIQASERVLGLICWNPSGRKFSS
;
A
#
# COMPACT_ATOMS: atom_id res chain seq x y z
N GLU A 1 8.31 4.03 -12.68
CA GLU A 1 8.37 5.44 -13.16
C GLU A 1 7.07 6.25 -13.04
N MET A 2 5.87 5.73 -13.30
CA MET A 2 4.65 6.58 -13.28
C MET A 2 4.27 7.15 -11.90
N MET A 3 4.49 6.42 -10.80
CA MET A 3 4.13 6.93 -9.46
C MET A 3 5.03 8.07 -8.99
N LEU A 4 6.34 8.01 -9.26
CA LEU A 4 7.26 9.08 -8.86
C LEU A 4 6.92 10.42 -9.51
N ALA A 5 6.56 10.38 -10.79
CA ALA A 5 6.13 11.58 -11.51
C ALA A 5 4.90 12.23 -10.86
N LEU A 6 3.95 11.43 -10.38
CA LEU A 6 2.78 11.90 -9.64
C LEU A 6 3.16 12.58 -8.32
N PHE A 7 4.10 11.99 -7.57
CA PHE A 7 4.60 12.54 -6.31
C PHE A 7 5.33 13.86 -6.50
N ARG A 8 6.20 13.94 -7.52
CA ARG A 8 6.91 15.18 -7.87
C ARG A 8 5.94 16.28 -8.33
N HIS A 9 4.89 15.93 -9.07
CA HIS A 9 3.87 16.90 -9.51
C HIS A 9 3.03 17.45 -8.34
N HIS A 10 2.65 16.60 -7.39
CA HIS A 10 1.82 17.00 -6.25
C HIS A 10 2.63 17.45 -5.01
N HIS A 11 3.96 17.48 -5.09
CA HIS A 11 4.87 17.79 -3.98
C HIS A 11 4.59 16.95 -2.72
N TRP A 12 4.20 15.69 -2.90
CA TRP A 12 4.02 14.77 -1.77
C TRP A 12 5.37 14.30 -1.26
N SER A 13 5.58 14.41 0.05
CA SER A 13 6.81 13.96 0.72
C SER A 13 6.63 12.63 1.47
N ARG A 14 5.39 12.14 1.58
CA ARG A 14 5.03 10.98 2.38
C ARG A 14 4.05 10.07 1.63
N ALA A 15 4.21 8.76 1.78
CA ALA A 15 3.38 7.74 1.15
C ALA A 15 3.06 6.61 2.15
N ALA A 16 1.89 5.99 2.01
CA ALA A 16 1.50 4.81 2.78
C ALA A 16 1.28 3.68 1.78
N LEU A 17 2.07 2.63 1.95
CA LEU A 17 1.99 1.43 1.13
C LEU A 17 1.21 0.41 1.94
N VAL A 18 -0.02 0.12 1.51
CA VAL A 18 -0.93 -0.80 2.16
C VAL A 18 -1.15 -2.01 1.26
N TYR A 19 -0.92 -3.22 1.76
CA TYR A 19 -1.16 -4.43 0.98
C TYR A 19 -1.75 -5.59 1.78
N SER A 20 -2.47 -6.43 1.04
CA SER A 20 -2.75 -7.79 1.47
C SER A 20 -1.49 -8.65 1.39
N ASP A 21 -1.07 -9.22 2.50
CA ASP A 21 -0.07 -10.28 2.58
C ASP A 21 -0.77 -11.62 2.86
N ASP A 22 -1.19 -12.27 1.79
CA ASP A 22 -1.74 -13.63 1.82
C ASP A 22 -0.66 -14.68 2.18
N LYS A 23 0.62 -14.28 2.32
CA LYS A 23 1.81 -15.11 2.60
C LYS A 23 2.10 -16.25 1.62
N LEU A 24 1.19 -16.55 0.69
CA LEU A 24 1.32 -17.57 -0.34
C LEU A 24 2.04 -17.00 -1.57
N GLU A 25 1.37 -16.16 -2.36
CA GLU A 25 1.94 -15.65 -3.60
C GLU A 25 2.77 -14.37 -3.42
N ARG A 26 2.53 -13.59 -2.35
CA ARG A 26 3.24 -12.33 -2.03
C ARG A 26 3.37 -11.35 -3.22
N ASN A 27 2.51 -11.48 -4.23
CA ASN A 27 2.55 -10.65 -5.44
C ASN A 27 2.42 -9.15 -5.11
N CYS A 28 1.56 -8.81 -4.15
CA CYS A 28 1.40 -7.43 -3.67
C CYS A 28 2.61 -6.92 -2.88
N TYR A 29 3.29 -7.80 -2.13
CA TYR A 29 4.52 -7.45 -1.41
C TYR A 29 5.61 -7.04 -2.41
N PHE A 30 5.92 -7.87 -3.41
CA PHE A 30 6.97 -7.56 -4.40
C PHE A 30 6.66 -6.32 -5.24
N THR A 31 5.38 -6.08 -5.54
CA THR A 31 4.97 -4.89 -6.29
C THR A 31 5.23 -3.61 -5.49
N LEU A 32 4.96 -3.61 -4.18
CA LEU A 32 5.17 -2.45 -3.33
C LEU A 32 6.60 -2.31 -2.82
N GLU A 33 7.35 -3.41 -2.75
CA GLU A 33 8.79 -3.37 -2.45
C GLU A 33 9.53 -2.54 -3.51
N GLY A 34 9.23 -2.75 -4.80
CA GLY A 34 9.80 -1.93 -5.87
C GLY A 34 9.39 -0.45 -5.81
N VAL A 35 8.20 -0.13 -5.27
CA VAL A 35 7.80 1.27 -5.03
C VAL A 35 8.51 1.84 -3.80
N HIS A 36 8.65 1.04 -2.74
CA HIS A 36 9.32 1.43 -1.51
C HIS A 36 10.79 1.78 -1.76
N GLU A 37 11.51 0.95 -2.51
CA GLU A 37 12.92 1.14 -2.85
C GLU A 37 13.14 2.45 -3.62
N VAL A 38 12.34 2.64 -4.68
CA VAL A 38 12.36 3.86 -5.51
C VAL A 38 12.01 5.12 -4.68
N PHE A 39 11.10 5.00 -3.72
CA PHE A 39 10.71 6.12 -2.86
C PHE A 39 11.79 6.43 -1.82
N GLN A 40 12.48 5.42 -1.30
CA GLN A 40 13.62 5.60 -0.40
C GLN A 40 14.78 6.30 -1.11
N GLU A 41 15.11 5.92 -2.34
CA GLU A 41 16.15 6.57 -3.14
C GLU A 41 15.89 8.07 -3.34
N GLU A 42 14.61 8.43 -3.47
CA GLU A 42 14.16 9.82 -3.64
C GLU A 42 13.96 10.58 -2.31
N GLY A 43 14.23 9.93 -1.17
CA GLY A 43 14.11 10.52 0.17
C GLY A 43 12.66 10.71 0.64
N LEU A 44 11.69 10.00 0.04
CA LEU A 44 10.29 10.04 0.43
C LEU A 44 10.03 9.14 1.64
N HIS A 45 9.30 9.65 2.62
CA HIS A 45 8.96 8.86 3.81
C HIS A 45 7.81 7.90 3.50
N THR A 46 8.06 6.61 3.54
CA THR A 46 7.07 5.56 3.29
C THR A 46 6.68 4.85 4.58
N SER A 47 5.38 4.73 4.84
CA SER A 47 4.83 3.92 5.92
C SER A 47 4.22 2.65 5.33
N ILE A 48 4.68 1.48 5.78
CA ILE A 48 4.27 0.19 5.24
C ILE A 48 3.26 -0.45 6.20
N TYR A 49 2.10 -0.85 5.66
CA TYR A 49 1.07 -1.58 6.38
C TYR A 49 0.69 -2.84 5.60
N SER A 50 0.93 -4.00 6.18
CA SER A 50 0.41 -5.27 5.66
C SER A 50 -0.77 -5.73 6.49
N PHE A 51 -1.80 -6.24 5.81
CA PHE A 51 -2.92 -6.93 6.45
C PHE A 51 -3.09 -8.31 5.85
N ASP A 52 -3.67 -9.22 6.61
CA ASP A 52 -3.95 -10.59 6.18
C ASP A 52 -5.42 -10.66 5.78
N GLU A 53 -5.71 -10.88 4.49
CA GLU A 53 -7.08 -10.97 3.99
C GLU A 53 -7.84 -12.21 4.51
N THR A 54 -7.13 -13.21 5.02
CA THR A 54 -7.73 -14.42 5.60
C THR A 54 -8.27 -14.20 7.02
N LYS A 55 -7.93 -13.05 7.63
CA LYS A 55 -8.38 -12.65 8.96
C LYS A 55 -9.41 -11.54 8.89
N ASP A 56 -10.17 -11.37 9.97
CA ASP A 56 -11.07 -10.22 10.11
C ASP A 56 -10.25 -8.93 9.96
N LEU A 57 -10.63 -8.14 8.96
CA LEU A 57 -9.91 -6.93 8.58
C LEU A 57 -10.42 -5.75 9.39
N ASP A 58 -9.56 -5.24 10.25
CA ASP A 58 -9.82 -3.98 10.95
C ASP A 58 -9.50 -2.80 10.02
N LEU A 59 -10.39 -2.59 9.04
CA LEU A 59 -10.30 -1.50 8.08
C LEU A 59 -10.30 -0.14 8.78
N GLU A 60 -10.93 -0.04 9.95
CA GLU A 60 -10.99 1.20 10.72
C GLU A 60 -9.61 1.59 11.25
N ASP A 61 -8.82 0.62 11.73
CA ASP A 61 -7.44 0.84 12.17
C ASP A 61 -6.51 1.22 11.01
N ILE A 62 -6.70 0.63 9.83
CA ILE A 62 -5.94 0.98 8.62
C ILE A 62 -6.24 2.41 8.21
N VAL A 63 -7.52 2.79 8.13
CA VAL A 63 -7.94 4.14 7.74
C VAL A 63 -7.47 5.18 8.76
N ARG A 64 -7.57 4.89 10.07
CA ARG A 64 -7.06 5.77 11.13
C ARG A 64 -5.56 6.00 11.02
N ASN A 65 -4.78 4.95 10.73
CA ASN A 65 -3.33 5.08 10.53
C ASN A 65 -2.97 5.90 9.28
N ILE A 66 -3.70 5.72 8.18
CA ILE A 66 -3.53 6.54 6.98
C ILE A 66 -3.90 8.00 7.27
N GLN A 67 -5.00 8.25 7.97
CA GLN A 67 -5.44 9.60 8.34
C GLN A 67 -4.49 10.30 9.29
N ALA A 68 -3.88 9.56 10.24
CA ALA A 68 -2.85 10.08 11.13
C ALA A 68 -1.56 10.46 10.39
N SER A 69 -1.30 9.82 9.24
CA SER A 69 -0.22 10.20 8.34
C SER A 69 -0.68 11.34 7.41
N GLU A 70 -0.57 12.58 7.91
CA GLU A 70 -0.96 13.80 7.18
C GLU A 70 -0.41 13.83 5.73
N ARG A 71 -1.33 13.94 4.76
CA ARG A 71 -1.08 14.07 3.30
C ARG A 71 -0.27 12.95 2.69
N VAL A 72 -0.83 11.75 2.77
CA VAL A 72 -0.21 10.54 2.26
C VAL A 72 -1.07 9.91 1.15
N LEU A 73 -0.43 9.57 0.01
CA LEU A 73 -1.07 8.69 -0.97
C LEU A 73 -1.10 7.26 -0.38
N GLY A 74 -2.29 6.71 -0.22
CA GLY A 74 -2.51 5.31 0.11
C GLY A 74 -2.53 4.46 -1.15
N LEU A 75 -1.47 3.68 -1.38
CA LEU A 75 -1.48 2.62 -2.38
C LEU A 75 -2.03 1.37 -1.73
N ILE A 76 -3.16 0.88 -2.22
CA ILE A 76 -3.81 -0.33 -1.70
C ILE A 76 -3.68 -1.42 -2.77
N CYS A 77 -2.89 -2.45 -2.48
CA CYS A 77 -2.85 -3.67 -3.30
C CYS A 77 -3.71 -4.75 -2.62
N TRP A 78 -4.79 -5.13 -3.29
CA TRP A 78 -5.68 -6.19 -2.87
C TRP A 78 -5.73 -7.27 -3.96
N ASN A 79 -5.57 -8.54 -3.59
CA ASN A 79 -5.74 -9.65 -4.53
C ASN A 79 -7.21 -10.14 -4.49
N PRO A 80 -8.03 -9.92 -5.53
CA PRO A 80 -9.45 -10.33 -5.50
C PRO A 80 -9.66 -11.85 -5.59
N SER A 81 -8.58 -12.63 -5.67
CA SER A 81 -8.58 -14.08 -5.94
C SER A 81 -9.34 -14.94 -4.92
N GLY A 82 -9.68 -14.40 -3.74
CA GLY A 82 -10.47 -15.10 -2.71
C GLY A 82 -11.99 -15.05 -2.87
N ARG A 83 -12.56 -14.16 -3.69
CA ARG A 83 -14.01 -14.13 -3.96
C ARG A 83 -14.32 -14.87 -5.26
N LYS A 84 -14.48 -16.20 -5.17
CA LYS A 84 -15.37 -16.91 -6.09
C LYS A 84 -16.74 -16.25 -5.93
N PHE A 85 -17.13 -15.41 -6.90
CA PHE A 85 -18.52 -15.06 -7.11
C PHE A 85 -19.27 -16.39 -7.28
N SER A 86 -19.95 -16.84 -6.23
CA SER A 86 -21.00 -17.83 -6.35
C SER A 86 -22.08 -17.16 -7.20
N SER A 87 -22.09 -17.49 -8.49
CA SER A 87 -23.26 -17.30 -9.33
C SER A 87 -24.33 -18.33 -8.98
#